data_AF-A0A524JIP8-F1
#
_entry.id   AF-A0A524JIP8-F1
#
_cell.length_a   1.000
_cell.length_b   1.000
_cell.length_c   1.000
_cell.angle_alpha   90.00
_cell.angle_beta   90.00
_cell.angle_gamma   90.00
#
_symmetry.space_group_name_H-M   'P 1'
#
loop_
_entity.id
_entity.type
_entity.pdbx_description
1 polymer ?
#
loop_
_entity_poly.entity_id
_entity_poly.type
_entity_poly.pdbx_seq_one_letter_code
_entity_poly.pdbx_strand_id
1 'polypeptide(L)'
;TCLKVLIGAIIVKEDQIIATGYVGAPRHTRSSLDHGFCLRQKLQIPSGTQYELCRSVHAEQNTIINAARAGVSLLGGDMYIFGENRESGKTLFAFPCFICKKMIVNAGLTRVLVSQPDAGGCKVFKVDDWAREWREQDILEDSVRYGQVK
;
A
#
# COMPACT_ATOMS: atom_id res chain seq x y z
N THR A 1 12.25 -0.60 -4.74
CA THR A 1 13.41 0.29 -4.97
C THR A 1 13.24 1.68 -4.33
N CYS A 2 12.55 1.77 -3.18
CA CYS A 2 12.44 2.99 -2.38
C CYS A 2 13.62 3.10 -1.38
N LEU A 3 14.02 4.33 -1.02
CA LEU A 3 15.09 4.57 -0.05
C LEU A 3 14.62 4.50 1.42
N LYS A 4 13.33 4.74 1.68
CA LYS A 4 12.79 4.80 3.06
C LYS A 4 12.32 3.46 3.60
N VAL A 5 11.61 2.71 2.75
CA VAL A 5 10.83 1.54 3.18
C VAL A 5 10.95 0.43 2.15
N LEU A 6 10.86 -0.81 2.63
CA LEU A 6 10.73 -2.01 1.83
C LEU A 6 9.31 -2.52 2.06
N ILE A 7 8.43 -2.35 1.06
CA ILE A 7 7.03 -2.77 1.13
C ILE A 7 6.74 -3.67 -0.06
N GLY A 8 6.13 -4.81 0.23
CA GLY A 8 5.60 -5.78 -0.74
C GLY A 8 4.12 -6.01 -0.48
N ALA A 9 3.39 -6.35 -1.54
CA ALA A 9 2.00 -6.72 -1.46
C ALA A 9 1.69 -7.87 -2.42
N ILE A 10 0.80 -8.77 -2.02
CA ILE A 10 0.24 -9.82 -2.86
C ILE A 10 -1.28 -9.77 -2.81
N ILE A 11 -1.94 -10.26 -3.86
CA ILE A 11 -3.36 -10.55 -3.83
C ILE A 11 -3.54 -12.05 -4.00
N VAL A 12 -4.31 -12.64 -3.09
CA VAL A 12 -4.68 -14.05 -3.08
C VAL A 12 -6.16 -14.16 -3.43
N LYS A 13 -6.49 -15.14 -4.29
CA LYS A 13 -7.86 -15.49 -4.63
C LYS A 13 -7.92 -17.00 -4.89
N GLU A 14 -8.94 -17.67 -4.37
CA GLU A 14 -9.13 -19.12 -4.59
C GLU A 14 -7.88 -19.94 -4.27
N ASP A 15 -7.23 -19.64 -3.13
CA ASP A 15 -6.00 -20.29 -2.66
C ASP A 15 -4.76 -20.07 -3.58
N GLN A 16 -4.82 -19.11 -4.49
CA GLN A 16 -3.71 -18.78 -5.40
C GLN A 16 -3.28 -17.33 -5.29
N ILE A 17 -1.96 -17.10 -5.33
CA ILE A 17 -1.41 -15.76 -5.51
C ILE A 17 -1.64 -15.36 -6.97
N ILE A 18 -2.55 -14.41 -7.21
CA ILE A 18 -2.91 -13.96 -8.57
C ILE A 18 -2.11 -12.74 -9.00
N ALA A 19 -1.57 -11.96 -8.06
CA ALA A 19 -0.77 -10.79 -8.36
C ALA A 19 0.20 -10.47 -7.23
N THR A 20 1.33 -9.86 -7.60
CA THR A 20 2.35 -9.38 -6.67
C THR A 20 2.78 -7.97 -7.05
N GLY A 21 3.29 -7.21 -6.07
CA GLY A 21 3.78 -5.86 -6.25
C GLY A 21 4.72 -5.47 -5.12
N TYR A 22 5.63 -4.55 -5.42
CA TYR A 22 6.54 -3.98 -4.44
C TYR A 22 6.65 -2.47 -4.65
N VAL A 23 7.06 -1.74 -3.62
CA VAL A 23 7.27 -0.29 -3.70
C VAL A 23 8.47 0.04 -4.60
N GLY A 24 8.23 0.75 -5.70
CA GLY A 24 9.27 0.99 -6.68
C GLY A 24 8.91 2.05 -7.71
N ALA A 25 9.92 2.58 -8.39
CA ALA A 25 9.70 3.56 -9.46
C ALA A 25 8.94 2.94 -10.64
N PRO A 26 8.23 3.75 -11.45
CA PRO A 26 7.58 3.30 -12.67
C PRO A 26 8.53 2.51 -13.58
N ARG A 27 7.96 1.57 -14.34
CA ARG A 27 8.71 0.70 -15.27
C ARG A 27 9.54 1.55 -16.23
N HIS A 28 10.78 1.13 -16.47
CA HIS A 28 11.74 1.80 -17.36
C HIS A 28 12.15 3.22 -16.94
N THR A 29 12.00 3.56 -15.66
CA THR A 29 12.49 4.83 -15.10
C THR A 29 13.53 4.59 -14.01
N ARG A 30 14.34 5.61 -13.72
CA ARG A 30 15.34 5.56 -12.64
C ARG A 30 14.64 5.59 -11.28
N SER A 31 15.07 4.70 -10.39
CA SER A 31 14.56 4.60 -9.03
C SER A 31 15.19 5.61 -8.07
N SER A 32 14.63 5.72 -6.86
CA SER A 32 15.25 6.52 -5.79
C SER A 32 16.66 6.03 -5.45
N LEU A 33 16.93 4.72 -5.60
CA LEU A 33 18.27 4.17 -5.47
C LEU A 33 19.21 4.65 -6.57
N ASP A 34 18.77 4.58 -7.83
CA ASP A 34 19.61 4.99 -8.97
C ASP A 34 19.95 6.48 -8.95
N HIS A 35 19.09 7.29 -8.34
CA HIS A 35 19.33 8.72 -8.14
C HIS A 35 20.17 9.03 -6.89
N GLY A 36 20.30 8.09 -5.94
CA GLY A 36 20.96 8.33 -4.66
C GLY A 36 20.19 9.24 -3.70
N PHE A 37 18.94 9.63 -4.02
CA PHE A 37 18.12 10.46 -3.14
C PHE A 37 16.61 10.20 -3.31
N CYS A 38 15.87 10.42 -2.22
CA CYS A 38 14.42 10.42 -2.21
C CYS A 38 13.88 11.83 -2.43
N LEU A 39 13.07 12.02 -3.48
CA LEU A 39 12.49 13.33 -3.81
C LEU A 39 11.67 13.91 -2.65
N ARG A 40 10.89 13.08 -1.96
CA ARG A 40 10.08 13.49 -0.81
C ARG A 40 10.92 13.98 0.37
N GLN A 41 12.07 13.35 0.64
CA GLN A 41 12.98 13.80 1.70
C GLN A 41 13.65 15.12 1.31
N LYS A 42 14.12 15.24 0.06
CA LYS A 42 14.73 16.46 -0.46
C LYS A 42 13.80 17.66 -0.38
N LEU A 43 12.51 17.46 -0.63
CA LEU A 43 11.47 18.49 -0.58
C LEU A 43 10.76 18.59 0.78
N GLN A 44 11.22 17.86 1.80
CA GLN A 44 10.65 17.86 3.16
C GLN A 44 9.13 17.59 3.21
N ILE A 45 8.63 16.72 2.33
CA ILE A 45 7.20 16.43 2.23
C ILE A 45 6.78 15.47 3.35
N PRO A 46 5.80 15.83 4.19
CA PRO A 46 5.27 14.96 5.25
C PRO A 46 4.72 13.63 4.71
N SER A 47 4.74 12.58 5.52
CA SER A 47 4.09 11.31 5.16
C SER A 47 2.57 11.50 5.02
N GLY A 48 1.95 10.83 4.05
CA GLY A 48 0.50 10.90 3.82
C GLY A 48 0.03 12.08 2.97
N THR A 49 0.90 13.00 2.58
CA THR A 49 0.55 14.15 1.72
C THR A 49 1.29 14.12 0.38
N GLN A 50 0.77 14.84 -0.61
CA GLN A 50 1.39 15.06 -1.93
C GLN A 50 1.95 13.78 -2.55
N TYR A 51 1.10 12.76 -2.69
CA TYR A 51 1.49 11.44 -3.18
C TYR A 51 2.07 11.52 -4.60
N GLU A 52 1.55 12.40 -5.43
CA GLU A 52 1.98 12.65 -6.81
C GLU A 52 3.47 13.04 -6.93
N LEU A 53 4.08 13.53 -5.84
CA LEU A 53 5.50 13.84 -5.77
C LEU A 53 6.36 12.63 -5.31
N CYS A 54 5.73 11.52 -4.93
CA CYS A 54 6.44 10.28 -4.66
C CYS A 54 6.92 9.65 -5.98
N ARG A 55 8.24 9.47 -6.12
CA ARG A 55 8.80 8.76 -7.28
C ARG A 55 8.39 7.30 -7.32
N SER A 56 8.14 6.68 -6.17
CA SER A 56 7.76 5.27 -6.09
C SER A 56 6.25 5.11 -6.17
N VAL A 57 5.81 4.21 -7.04
CA VAL A 57 4.48 3.61 -6.99
C VAL A 57 4.44 2.67 -5.78
N HIS A 58 3.36 2.73 -5.00
CA HIS A 58 3.21 1.89 -3.82
C HIS A 58 3.01 0.41 -4.19
N ALA A 59 3.27 -0.47 -3.23
CA ALA A 59 3.20 -1.92 -3.47
C ALA A 59 1.77 -2.32 -3.86
N GLU A 60 0.77 -1.81 -3.15
CA GLU A 60 -0.66 -2.04 -3.37
C GLU A 60 -1.08 -1.67 -4.80
N GLN A 61 -0.64 -0.50 -5.25
CA GLN A 61 -0.90 -0.02 -6.61
C GLN A 61 -0.23 -0.90 -7.65
N ASN A 62 1.03 -1.25 -7.45
CA ASN A 62 1.75 -2.14 -8.35
C ASN A 62 1.09 -3.51 -8.42
N THR A 63 0.57 -4.05 -7.32
CA THR A 63 -0.16 -5.32 -7.31
C THR A 63 -1.44 -5.23 -8.15
N ILE A 64 -2.22 -4.14 -8.00
CA ILE A 64 -3.43 -3.90 -8.81
C ILE A 64 -3.08 -3.71 -10.30
N ILE A 65 -2.05 -2.91 -10.60
CA ILE A 65 -1.59 -2.67 -11.98
C ILE A 65 -1.10 -3.97 -12.63
N ASN A 66 -0.36 -4.79 -11.89
CA ASN A 66 0.16 -6.06 -12.40
C ASN A 66 -0.97 -7.05 -12.68
N ALA A 67 -1.99 -7.12 -11.82
CA ALA A 67 -3.19 -7.91 -12.08
C ALA A 67 -3.92 -7.46 -13.35
N ALA A 68 -4.14 -6.15 -13.51
CA ALA A 68 -4.76 -5.58 -14.69
C ALA A 68 -3.98 -5.89 -15.98
N ARG A 69 -2.64 -5.83 -15.92
CA ARG A 69 -1.76 -6.20 -17.03
C ARG A 69 -1.81 -7.68 -17.38
N ALA A 70 -2.01 -8.55 -16.38
CA ALA A 70 -2.12 -9.99 -16.56
C ALA A 70 -3.53 -10.42 -17.00
N GLY A 71 -4.52 -9.53 -16.96
CA GLY A 71 -5.91 -9.84 -17.29
C GLY A 71 -6.60 -10.71 -16.25
N VAL A 72 -6.16 -10.68 -14.99
CA VAL A 72 -6.75 -11.48 -13.90
C VAL A 72 -7.70 -10.65 -13.05
N SER A 73 -8.82 -11.25 -12.64
CA SER A 73 -9.83 -10.57 -11.83
C SER A 73 -9.43 -10.51 -10.36
N LEU A 74 -9.47 -9.30 -9.79
CA LEU A 74 -9.25 -9.04 -8.37
C LEU A 74 -10.51 -9.18 -7.50
N LEU A 75 -11.70 -9.26 -8.14
CA LEU A 75 -12.98 -9.23 -7.43
C LEU A 75 -13.07 -10.42 -6.46
N GLY A 76 -13.37 -10.10 -5.19
CA GLY A 76 -13.48 -11.05 -4.09
C GLY A 76 -12.15 -11.50 -3.50
N GLY A 77 -11.00 -11.05 -4.02
CA GLY A 77 -9.67 -11.41 -3.53
C GLY A 77 -9.28 -10.71 -2.23
N ASP A 78 -8.21 -11.19 -1.60
CA ASP A 78 -7.63 -10.62 -0.38
C ASP A 78 -6.24 -10.07 -0.64
N MET A 79 -5.96 -8.86 -0.16
CA MET A 79 -4.64 -8.25 -0.25
C MET A 79 -3.85 -8.44 1.04
N TYR A 80 -2.59 -8.87 0.91
CA TYR A 80 -1.64 -8.95 1.99
C TYR A 80 -0.54 -7.93 1.75
N ILE A 81 -0.21 -7.12 2.76
CA ILE A 81 0.79 -6.07 2.68
C ILE A 81 1.79 -6.27 3.81
N PHE A 82 3.06 -6.37 3.46
CA PHE A 82 4.16 -6.41 4.41
C PHE A 82 5.09 -5.23 4.16
N GLY A 83 5.55 -4.60 5.24
CA GLY A 83 6.47 -3.49 5.14
C GLY A 83 7.43 -3.41 6.32
N GLU A 84 8.66 -2.98 6.02
CA GLU A 84 9.68 -2.65 7.02
C GLU A 84 10.40 -1.34 6.66
N ASN A 85 10.96 -0.70 7.68
CA ASN A 85 11.89 0.40 7.47
C ASN A 85 13.18 -0.15 6.89
N ARG A 86 13.68 0.47 5.82
CA ARG A 86 14.86 -0.03 5.12
C ARG A 86 16.13 0.04 5.94
N GLU A 87 16.28 1.09 6.75
CA GLU A 87 17.50 1.35 7.52
C GLU A 87 17.50 0.58 8.84
N SER A 88 16.40 0.64 9.59
CA SER A 88 16.33 -0.01 10.89
C SER A 88 15.90 -1.48 10.84
N GLY A 89 15.38 -1.96 9.71
CA GLY A 89 14.79 -3.30 9.59
C GLY A 89 13.53 -3.50 10.43
N LYS A 90 13.01 -2.45 11.08
CA LYS A 90 11.83 -2.56 11.94
C LYS A 90 10.58 -2.75 11.08
N THR A 91 9.82 -3.81 11.35
CA THR A 91 8.49 -4.03 10.78
C THR A 91 7.61 -2.80 11.00
N LEU A 92 6.96 -2.35 9.93
CA LEU A 92 6.05 -1.22 9.94
C LEU A 92 4.62 -1.70 10.06
N PHE A 93 3.78 -0.82 10.61
CA PHE A 93 2.35 -0.91 10.38
C PHE A 93 2.06 -0.56 8.91
N ALA A 94 2.00 -1.57 8.04
CA ALA A 94 1.92 -1.41 6.59
C ALA A 94 0.50 -1.10 6.08
N PHE A 95 -0.18 -0.18 6.77
CA PHE A 95 -1.51 0.26 6.38
C PHE A 95 -1.47 1.03 5.05
N PRO A 96 -2.42 0.78 4.13
CA PRO A 96 -2.42 1.44 2.84
C PRO A 96 -2.61 2.95 2.99
N CYS A 97 -1.92 3.72 2.15
CA CYS A 97 -2.17 5.16 2.08
C CYS A 97 -3.60 5.44 1.56
N PHE A 98 -4.08 6.67 1.74
CA PHE A 98 -5.42 7.08 1.32
C PHE A 98 -5.76 6.72 -0.15
N ILE A 99 -4.84 6.97 -1.08
CA ILE A 99 -5.04 6.66 -2.50
C ILE A 99 -5.09 5.15 -2.73
N CYS A 100 -4.21 4.39 -2.08
CA CYS A 100 -4.23 2.93 -2.17
C CYS A 100 -5.52 2.36 -1.59
N LYS A 101 -6.01 2.89 -0.46
CA LYS A 101 -7.28 2.50 0.17
C LYS A 101 -8.46 2.70 -0.82
N LYS A 102 -8.54 3.84 -1.51
CA LYS A 102 -9.55 4.08 -2.57
C LYS A 102 -9.47 3.04 -3.68
N MET A 103 -8.26 2.77 -4.16
CA MET A 103 -8.04 1.79 -5.24
C MET A 103 -8.41 0.37 -4.81
N ILE A 104 -8.14 -0.01 -3.56
CA ILE A 104 -8.49 -1.30 -2.98
C ILE A 104 -10.01 -1.48 -2.92
N VAL A 105 -10.74 -0.47 -2.42
CA VAL A 105 -12.21 -0.48 -2.39
C VAL A 105 -12.77 -0.63 -3.81
N ASN A 106 -12.27 0.18 -4.75
CA ASN A 106 -12.74 0.16 -6.14
C ASN A 106 -12.36 -1.13 -6.89
N ALA A 107 -11.27 -1.81 -6.49
CA ALA A 107 -10.87 -3.09 -7.07
C ALA A 107 -11.78 -4.26 -6.65
N GLY A 108 -12.69 -4.05 -5.69
CA GLY A 108 -13.61 -5.09 -5.21
C GLY A 108 -12.92 -6.16 -4.38
N LEU A 109 -11.86 -5.81 -3.66
CA LEU A 109 -11.19 -6.70 -2.71
C LEU A 109 -12.03 -6.87 -1.44
N THR A 110 -11.89 -8.01 -0.76
CA THR A 110 -12.69 -8.37 0.43
C THR A 110 -11.99 -7.96 1.72
N ARG A 111 -10.70 -8.29 1.85
CA ARG A 111 -9.91 -8.01 3.06
C ARG A 111 -8.54 -7.45 2.71
N VAL A 112 -7.98 -6.69 3.65
CA VAL A 112 -6.59 -6.26 3.64
C VAL A 112 -5.91 -6.68 4.93
N LEU A 113 -4.84 -7.45 4.82
CA LEU A 113 -4.03 -7.94 5.93
C LEU A 113 -2.70 -7.21 5.90
N VAL A 114 -2.32 -6.56 7.00
CA VAL A 114 -1.10 -5.73 7.05
C VAL A 114 -0.17 -6.16 8.17
N SER A 115 1.14 -6.07 7.94
CA SER A 115 2.14 -6.22 8.99
C SER A 115 1.98 -5.14 10.07
N GLN A 116 2.42 -5.43 11.30
CA GLN A 116 2.45 -4.49 12.42
C GLN A 116 3.69 -4.69 13.30
N PRO A 117 4.18 -3.66 14.00
CA PRO A 117 5.52 -3.67 14.59
C PRO A 117 5.75 -4.66 15.75
N ASP A 118 4.72 -5.11 16.49
CA ASP A 118 4.95 -5.71 17.82
C ASP A 118 4.07 -6.94 18.17
N ALA A 119 3.53 -7.70 17.21
CA ALA A 119 2.58 -8.78 17.52
C ALA A 119 2.81 -10.16 16.85
N GLY A 120 3.88 -10.34 16.06
CA GLY A 120 4.11 -11.62 15.35
C GLY A 120 2.98 -12.06 14.41
N GLY A 121 2.03 -11.15 14.13
CA GLY A 121 0.81 -11.41 13.38
C GLY A 121 0.40 -10.20 12.55
N CYS A 122 -0.63 -10.36 11.73
CA CYS A 122 -1.16 -9.31 10.87
C CYS A 122 -2.40 -8.65 11.48
N LYS A 123 -2.62 -7.37 11.15
CA LYS A 123 -3.89 -6.70 11.40
C LYS A 123 -4.77 -6.85 10.16
N VAL A 124 -6.03 -7.25 10.36
CA VAL A 124 -6.99 -7.50 9.28
C VAL A 124 -8.02 -6.39 9.23
N PHE A 125 -8.28 -5.89 8.03
CA PHE A 125 -9.32 -4.92 7.72
C PHE A 125 -10.30 -5.53 6.72
N LYS A 126 -11.61 -5.40 6.97
CA LYS A 126 -12.61 -5.71 5.94
C LYS A 126 -12.83 -4.48 5.09
N VAL A 127 -12.81 -4.64 3.77
CA VAL A 127 -12.98 -3.54 2.83
C VAL A 127 -14.40 -2.95 2.93
N ASP A 128 -15.40 -3.78 3.25
CA ASP A 128 -16.78 -3.31 3.45
C ASP A 128 -16.93 -2.40 4.68
N ASP A 129 -16.08 -2.56 5.71
CA ASP A 129 -16.08 -1.64 6.86
C ASP A 129 -15.66 -0.23 6.42
N TRP A 130 -14.62 -0.13 5.57
CA TRP A 130 -14.20 1.17 5.01
C TRP A 130 -15.28 1.79 4.11
N ALA A 131 -15.92 0.97 3.27
CA ALA A 131 -17.00 1.45 2.41
C ALA A 131 -18.21 1.93 3.24
N ARG A 132 -18.52 1.27 4.36
CA ARG A 132 -19.56 1.69 5.29
C ARG A 132 -19.19 2.99 5.99
N GLU A 133 -17.97 3.10 6.54
CA GLU A 133 -17.46 4.34 7.16
C GLU A 133 -17.59 5.53 6.19
N TRP A 134 -17.19 5.37 4.92
CA TRP A 134 -17.29 6.44 3.91
C TRP A 134 -18.70 6.74 3.40
N ARG A 135 -19.68 5.87 3.67
CA ARG A 135 -21.09 6.18 3.42
C ARG A 135 -21.71 6.98 4.57
N GLU A 136 -21.26 6.71 5.80
CA GLU A 136 -21.78 7.33 7.02
C GLU A 136 -21.07 8.66 7.35
N GLN A 137 -19.79 8.77 6.99
CA GLN A 137 -18.91 9.91 7.25
C GLN A 137 -18.20 10.32 5.96
N ASP A 138 -17.63 11.53 5.91
CA ASP A 138 -16.83 11.95 4.76
C ASP A 138 -15.55 11.09 4.64
N ILE A 139 -15.05 10.92 3.42
CA ILE A 139 -13.87 10.10 3.11
C ILE A 139 -12.61 10.56 3.86
N LEU A 140 -12.57 11.82 4.28
CA LEU A 140 -11.49 12.37 5.09
C LEU A 140 -11.60 12.04 6.58
N GLU A 141 -12.72 11.50 7.05
CA GLU A 141 -13.02 11.21 8.45
C GLU A 141 -12.67 9.78 8.88
N ASP A 142 -11.69 9.16 8.21
CA ASP A 142 -11.24 7.80 8.48
C ASP A 142 -10.90 7.53 9.97
N SER A 143 -11.41 6.41 10.49
CA SER A 143 -11.14 5.89 11.83
C SER A 143 -9.67 5.49 12.03
N VAL A 144 -9.02 5.03 10.95
CA VAL A 144 -7.59 4.70 10.90
C VAL A 144 -6.96 5.39 9.70
N ARG A 145 -5.99 6.28 9.96
CA ARG A 145 -5.32 7.08 8.94
C ARG A 145 -3.84 6.76 8.83
N TYR A 146 -3.38 6.60 7.59
CA TYR A 146 -1.96 6.48 7.28
C TYR A 146 -1.20 7.73 7.73
N GLY A 147 -0.09 7.54 8.45
CA GLY A 147 0.77 8.64 8.93
C GLY A 147 0.26 9.41 10.15
N GLN A 148 -0.92 9.06 10.68
CA GLN A 148 -1.50 9.65 11.91
C GLN A 148 -1.73 8.61 13.01
N VAL A 149 -1.13 7.43 12.87
CA VAL A 149 -1.18 6.39 13.92
C VAL A 149 -0.38 6.91 15.12
N LYS A 150 -1.10 7.19 16.21
CA LYS A 150 -0.53 7.50 17.53
C LYS A 150 0.30 6.34 18.03
#